data_AF-A0A8J7C1T9-F1
#
_entry.id   AF-A0A8J7C1T9-F1
#
_cell.length_a   1.000
_cell.length_b   1.000
_cell.length_c   1.000
_cell.angle_alpha   90.00
_cell.angle_beta   90.00
_cell.angle_gamma   90.00
#
_symmetry.space_group_name_H-M   'P 1'
#
loop_
_entity.id
_entity.type
_entity.pdbx_description
1 polymer ?
#
loop_
_entity_poly.entity_id
_entity_poly.type
_entity_poly.pdbx_seq_one_letter_code
_entity_poly.pdbx_strand_id
1 'polypeptide(L)'
;LECLDCHWDRSTVPHRDLEEPFFVGCQACRTCHDQADADYQAHGRARLGSCEDMPHCSSCHGDHDILPSTAKRSAVHPTNLPDTCGKCHENLDITTKYDILIDHPIQIYARSVHGQATRGGIYVAASCNDCHSSGGSAHKILSPGSQESSINHFNIPQTCGQCHKGIEGDFREGIHGQLVDRGETDAPVCTDCHGEHGILSPDDPLSPVSRSKVAEMTCSPCHESAVLNEKYDIKTGRLTTFIDSYHGLKSKAGDTHVANCASCHGVHRILPASDPTSTVNPANLQNTCGECHPAISEKMALTPIHGIGGQGLRTPAADVVEDVYIIAITVIIGLMVLHWLIDLQRHLRDVLGKRPQVLRMRADEVVQHALLAFSFTSLVISGFALRYDQGFVSRFFFGWEGGFEVRGTLHRIWAVVFILTVIWHAVFLTTTRGRKFLHDMMPIRRDFQFFVRRMLHNLGLRPKMESIQRFNYVEKAEYWALAWGTAVMIATGLMLWFDNWFIQ
;
A
#
# COMPACT_ATOMS: atom_id res chain seq x y z
N LEU A 1 -20.24 -40.47 39.47
CA LEU A 1 -18.91 -41.03 39.75
C LEU A 1 -18.68 -40.90 41.24
N GLU A 2 -18.25 -41.97 41.87
CA GLU A 2 -17.68 -41.97 43.23
C GLU A 2 -16.18 -41.64 43.16
N CYS A 3 -15.58 -41.26 44.28
CA CYS A 3 -14.17 -40.84 44.31
C CYS A 3 -13.22 -41.94 43.80
N LEU A 4 -13.51 -43.21 44.10
CA LEU A 4 -12.68 -44.35 43.71
C LEU A 4 -12.77 -44.70 42.22
N ASP A 5 -13.74 -44.15 41.49
CA ASP A 5 -13.81 -44.30 40.04
C ASP A 5 -12.62 -43.61 39.35
N CYS A 6 -12.11 -42.53 39.93
CA CYS A 6 -10.96 -41.77 39.42
C CYS A 6 -9.69 -41.94 40.29
N HIS A 7 -9.86 -42.21 41.58
CA HIS A 7 -8.78 -42.39 42.57
C HIS A 7 -8.67 -43.86 43.01
N TRP A 8 -8.66 -44.80 42.06
CA TRP A 8 -8.64 -46.22 42.36
C TRP A 8 -7.38 -46.65 43.16
N ASP A 9 -6.29 -45.89 43.06
CA ASP A 9 -5.06 -46.04 43.84
C ASP A 9 -5.23 -45.75 45.34
N ARG A 10 -6.32 -45.08 45.74
CA ARG A 10 -6.62 -44.66 47.12
C ARG A 10 -7.68 -45.52 47.80
N SER A 11 -7.91 -46.72 47.29
CA SER A 11 -8.92 -47.66 47.81
C SER A 11 -8.58 -48.31 49.16
N THR A 12 -7.37 -48.13 49.70
CA THR A 12 -6.90 -48.74 50.96
C THR A 12 -6.35 -47.73 51.97
N VAL A 13 -6.44 -48.02 53.26
CA VAL A 13 -5.79 -47.24 54.34
C VAL A 13 -4.90 -48.16 55.19
N PRO A 14 -3.57 -47.88 55.32
CA PRO A 14 -2.86 -46.79 54.66
C PRO A 14 -2.83 -46.95 53.12
N HIS A 15 -2.74 -45.84 52.40
CA HIS A 15 -2.69 -45.87 50.94
C HIS A 15 -1.49 -46.70 50.48
N ARG A 16 -1.67 -47.48 49.41
CA ARG A 16 -0.59 -48.25 48.80
C ARG A 16 0.45 -47.30 48.21
N ASP A 17 1.72 -47.51 48.56
CA ASP A 17 2.82 -46.86 47.85
C ASP A 17 2.91 -47.43 46.44
N LEU A 18 2.77 -46.56 45.44
CA LEU A 18 2.88 -46.92 44.03
C LEU A 18 4.35 -46.85 43.60
N GLU A 19 4.77 -47.78 42.74
CA GLU A 19 6.11 -47.79 42.13
C GLU A 19 6.32 -46.60 41.18
N GLU A 20 5.24 -46.10 40.57
CA GLU A 20 5.24 -44.89 39.76
C GLU A 20 4.16 -43.89 40.21
N PRO A 21 4.39 -42.57 40.05
CA PRO A 21 3.40 -41.55 40.40
C PRO A 21 2.12 -41.70 39.56
N PHE A 22 0.98 -41.84 40.24
CA PHE A 22 -0.33 -41.81 39.59
C PHE A 22 -0.87 -40.38 39.51
N PHE A 23 -1.13 -39.91 38.29
CA PHE A 23 -1.74 -38.61 38.02
C PHE A 23 -3.16 -38.84 37.50
N VAL A 24 -4.16 -38.60 38.35
CA VAL A 24 -5.59 -38.79 38.05
C VAL A 24 -5.99 -38.13 36.72
N GLY A 25 -5.62 -36.87 36.52
CA GLY A 25 -5.92 -36.12 35.29
C GLY A 25 -5.26 -36.66 34.02
N CYS A 26 -4.19 -37.44 34.16
CA CYS A 26 -3.50 -38.10 33.06
C CYS A 26 -4.06 -39.50 32.79
N GLN A 27 -4.21 -40.33 33.82
CA GLN A 27 -4.40 -41.77 33.70
C GLN A 27 -5.83 -42.22 33.98
N ALA A 28 -6.56 -41.56 34.90
CA ALA A 28 -7.90 -42.01 35.30
C ALA A 28 -8.93 -41.83 34.19
N CYS A 29 -8.86 -40.75 33.40
CA CYS A 29 -9.81 -40.52 32.31
C CYS A 29 -9.69 -41.60 31.22
N ARG A 30 -8.48 -42.13 30.99
CA ARG A 30 -8.16 -43.08 29.92
C ARG A 30 -8.73 -44.47 30.15
N THR A 31 -9.07 -44.83 31.39
CA THR A 31 -9.64 -46.15 31.71
C THR A 31 -11.08 -46.31 31.26
N CYS A 32 -11.78 -45.19 31.00
CA CYS A 32 -13.17 -45.17 30.56
C CYS A 32 -13.37 -44.46 29.21
N HIS A 33 -12.42 -43.62 28.78
CA HIS A 33 -12.49 -42.85 27.53
C HIS A 33 -11.47 -43.32 26.49
N ASP A 34 -11.46 -44.62 26.20
CA ASP A 34 -10.50 -45.29 25.32
C ASP A 34 -10.35 -44.61 23.95
N GLN A 35 -11.47 -44.16 23.33
CA GLN A 35 -11.41 -43.46 22.04
C GLN A 35 -10.78 -42.06 22.15
N ALA A 36 -11.08 -41.32 23.21
CA ALA A 36 -10.48 -40.00 23.41
C ALA A 36 -9.00 -40.11 23.73
N ASP A 37 -8.60 -41.14 24.48
CA ASP A 37 -7.20 -41.47 24.71
C ASP A 37 -6.51 -41.82 23.39
N ALA A 38 -7.09 -42.72 22.59
CA ALA A 38 -6.55 -43.12 21.29
C ALA A 38 -6.43 -41.96 20.29
N ASP A 39 -7.31 -40.96 20.36
CA ASP A 39 -7.22 -39.73 19.56
C ASP A 39 -6.14 -38.78 20.10
N TYR A 40 -6.08 -38.59 21.43
CA TYR A 40 -5.18 -37.64 22.11
C TYR A 40 -3.77 -38.20 22.32
N GLN A 41 -3.08 -38.45 21.20
CA GLN A 41 -1.75 -39.03 21.19
C GLN A 41 -0.61 -38.00 21.07
N ALA A 42 -0.96 -36.77 20.70
CA ALA A 42 -0.02 -35.68 20.54
C ALA A 42 -0.73 -34.33 20.73
N HIS A 43 0.03 -33.35 21.21
CA HIS A 43 -0.38 -31.95 21.24
C HIS A 43 0.67 -31.10 20.54
N GLY A 44 0.44 -30.80 19.26
CA GLY A 44 1.40 -30.07 18.43
C GLY A 44 2.67 -30.88 18.15
N ARG A 45 3.81 -30.45 18.69
CA ARG A 45 5.12 -31.13 18.56
C ARG A 45 5.40 -32.11 19.70
N ALA A 46 4.69 -32.01 20.83
CA ALA A 46 4.83 -32.94 21.94
C ALA A 46 4.19 -34.29 21.59
N ARG A 47 4.94 -35.39 21.73
CA ARG A 47 4.50 -36.78 21.52
C ARG A 47 4.57 -37.55 22.84
N LEU A 48 3.64 -38.48 23.06
CA LEU A 48 3.47 -39.21 24.31
C LEU A 48 4.71 -40.05 24.70
N GLY A 49 5.08 -39.94 25.98
CA GLY A 49 6.07 -40.80 26.64
C GLY A 49 5.95 -40.83 28.17
N SER A 50 5.48 -39.75 28.80
CA SER A 50 5.16 -39.71 30.24
C SER A 50 4.15 -38.60 30.52
N CYS A 51 3.43 -38.66 31.65
CA CYS A 51 2.51 -37.61 32.10
C CYS A 51 3.22 -36.28 32.47
N GLU A 52 4.47 -36.08 32.06
CA GLU A 52 5.33 -34.98 32.53
C GLU A 52 5.31 -33.76 31.60
N ASP A 53 5.14 -33.95 30.28
CA ASP A 53 5.43 -32.92 29.28
C ASP A 53 4.27 -32.56 28.31
N MET A 54 3.04 -33.05 28.57
CA MET A 54 1.83 -32.76 27.77
C MET A 54 0.66 -32.33 28.65
N PRO A 55 -0.19 -31.37 28.21
CA PRO A 55 -1.44 -31.10 28.91
C PRO A 55 -2.30 -32.37 28.99
N HIS A 56 -2.94 -32.59 30.12
CA HIS A 56 -3.73 -33.79 30.40
C HIS A 56 -5.22 -33.53 30.14
N CYS A 57 -6.04 -34.58 30.22
CA CYS A 57 -7.49 -34.45 30.05
C CYS A 57 -8.07 -33.38 30.99
N SER A 58 -7.62 -33.37 32.25
CA SER A 58 -8.07 -32.38 33.24
C SER A 58 -7.54 -30.97 33.00
N SER A 59 -6.44 -30.80 32.25
CA SER A 59 -5.92 -29.47 31.90
C SER A 59 -6.91 -28.71 31.02
N CYS A 60 -7.64 -29.43 30.16
CA CYS A 60 -8.66 -28.88 29.27
C CYS A 60 -10.07 -28.95 29.86
N HIS A 61 -10.45 -30.09 30.46
CA HIS A 61 -11.83 -30.36 30.88
C HIS A 61 -12.14 -29.99 32.34
N GLY A 62 -11.12 -29.75 33.17
CA GLY A 62 -11.28 -29.70 34.62
C GLY A 62 -11.12 -31.07 35.28
N ASP A 63 -11.04 -31.11 36.60
CA ASP A 63 -10.83 -32.33 37.40
C ASP A 63 -12.13 -32.80 38.06
N HIS A 64 -12.76 -31.93 38.87
CA HIS A 64 -14.00 -32.20 39.61
C HIS A 64 -15.19 -31.41 39.07
N ASP A 65 -14.96 -30.49 38.13
CA ASP A 65 -15.93 -29.57 37.54
C ASP A 65 -16.14 -29.83 36.04
N ILE A 66 -15.99 -31.08 35.60
CA ILE A 66 -16.13 -31.49 34.20
C ILE A 66 -17.57 -31.27 33.74
N LEU A 67 -17.74 -30.38 32.77
CA LEU A 67 -19.03 -30.01 32.18
C LEU A 67 -19.03 -30.28 30.66
N PRO A 68 -20.20 -30.64 30.07
CA PRO A 68 -20.30 -30.78 28.62
C PRO A 68 -19.97 -29.46 27.91
N SER A 69 -19.39 -29.53 26.72
CA SER A 69 -18.96 -28.35 25.95
C SER A 69 -20.08 -27.36 25.61
N THR A 70 -21.33 -27.80 25.65
CA THR A 70 -22.53 -26.97 25.47
C THR A 70 -22.87 -26.11 26.69
N ALA A 71 -22.33 -26.43 27.86
CA ALA A 71 -22.54 -25.65 29.07
C ALA A 71 -21.61 -24.42 29.06
N LYS A 72 -22.18 -23.22 29.21
CA LYS A 72 -21.42 -21.95 29.24
C LYS A 72 -20.28 -21.90 30.26
N ARG A 73 -20.38 -22.68 31.35
CA ARG A 73 -19.36 -22.76 32.41
C ARG A 73 -18.28 -23.81 32.13
N SER A 74 -18.42 -24.63 31.09
CA SER A 74 -17.42 -25.63 30.72
C SER A 74 -16.13 -24.94 30.27
N ALA A 75 -14.99 -25.43 30.73
CA ALA A 75 -13.68 -24.97 30.29
C ALA A 75 -13.48 -25.16 28.77
N VAL A 76 -14.16 -26.14 28.17
CA VAL A 76 -14.10 -26.43 26.73
C VAL A 76 -15.26 -25.82 25.93
N HIS A 77 -16.06 -24.94 26.54
CA HIS A 77 -17.06 -24.17 25.78
C HIS A 77 -16.35 -23.21 24.81
N PRO A 78 -16.84 -22.98 23.57
CA PRO A 78 -16.15 -22.17 22.56
C PRO A 78 -15.69 -20.78 23.03
N THR A 79 -16.48 -20.13 23.89
CA THR A 79 -16.17 -18.81 24.46
C THR A 79 -15.06 -18.83 25.52
N ASN A 80 -14.79 -19.99 26.11
CA ASN A 80 -13.83 -20.18 27.19
C ASN A 80 -12.54 -20.86 26.71
N LEU A 81 -12.54 -21.43 25.50
CA LEU A 81 -11.37 -22.07 24.90
C LEU A 81 -10.13 -21.18 24.86
N PRO A 82 -10.20 -19.86 24.54
CA PRO A 82 -9.03 -19.00 24.58
C PRO A 82 -8.36 -18.98 25.97
N ASP A 83 -9.15 -18.95 27.04
CA ASP A 83 -8.63 -18.97 28.41
C ASP A 83 -8.07 -20.35 28.77
N THR A 84 -8.74 -21.43 28.33
CA THR A 84 -8.28 -22.81 28.55
C THR A 84 -6.97 -23.11 27.85
N CYS A 85 -6.84 -22.76 26.57
CA CYS A 85 -5.59 -22.88 25.82
C CYS A 85 -4.52 -21.94 26.38
N GLY A 86 -4.91 -20.74 26.80
CA GLY A 86 -4.03 -19.71 27.35
C GLY A 86 -3.30 -20.10 28.63
N LYS A 87 -3.83 -21.05 29.43
CA LYS A 87 -3.12 -21.59 30.60
C LYS A 87 -1.70 -22.08 30.25
N CYS A 88 -1.51 -22.59 29.03
CA CYS A 88 -0.22 -23.04 28.54
C CYS A 88 0.33 -22.16 27.41
N HIS A 89 -0.52 -21.76 26.46
CA HIS A 89 -0.11 -21.01 25.26
C HIS A 89 0.13 -19.52 25.51
N GLU A 90 -0.15 -19.00 26.71
CA GLU A 90 0.19 -17.62 27.11
C GLU A 90 1.36 -17.60 28.12
N ASN A 91 1.90 -18.78 28.46
CA ASN A 91 3.00 -18.93 29.41
C ASN A 91 4.35 -19.03 28.68
N LEU A 92 5.17 -17.98 28.80
CA LEU A 92 6.47 -17.89 28.14
C LEU A 92 7.45 -19.00 28.52
N ASP A 93 7.37 -19.55 29.73
CA ASP A 93 8.24 -20.67 30.14
C ASP A 93 7.90 -21.93 29.33
N ILE A 94 6.62 -22.14 29.01
CA ILE A 94 6.15 -23.29 28.22
C ILE A 94 6.39 -23.05 26.73
N THR A 95 6.06 -21.87 26.21
CA THR A 95 6.23 -21.58 24.77
C THR A 95 7.71 -21.63 24.38
N THR A 96 8.60 -21.14 25.24
CA THR A 96 10.06 -21.22 25.03
C THR A 96 10.57 -22.66 25.17
N LYS A 97 10.12 -23.42 26.17
CA LYS A 97 10.57 -24.82 26.37
C LYS A 97 10.27 -25.70 25.16
N TYR A 98 9.15 -25.48 24.50
CA TYR A 98 8.67 -26.34 23.40
C TYR A 98 8.73 -25.70 22.01
N ASP A 99 9.44 -24.57 21.86
CA ASP A 99 9.57 -23.82 20.60
C ASP A 99 8.21 -23.59 19.91
N ILE A 100 7.22 -23.13 20.68
CA ILE A 100 5.93 -22.72 20.15
C ILE A 100 6.15 -21.43 19.35
N LEU A 101 5.71 -21.40 18.10
CA LEU A 101 6.08 -20.38 17.10
C LEU A 101 5.56 -18.96 17.42
N ILE A 102 4.65 -18.81 18.39
CA ILE A 102 4.00 -17.56 18.74
C ILE A 102 3.97 -17.45 20.27
N ASP A 103 4.47 -16.34 20.82
CA ASP A 103 4.59 -16.12 22.26
C ASP A 103 3.25 -15.81 22.95
N HIS A 104 2.45 -14.92 22.35
CA HIS A 104 1.18 -14.42 22.93
C HIS A 104 -0.02 -14.62 21.99
N PRO A 105 -0.30 -15.86 21.53
CA PRO A 105 -1.35 -16.13 20.57
C PRO A 105 -2.74 -15.78 21.09
N ILE A 106 -3.00 -15.85 22.40
CA ILE A 106 -4.33 -15.52 22.95
C ILE A 106 -4.57 -14.02 22.93
N GLN A 107 -3.55 -13.21 23.26
CA GLN A 107 -3.65 -11.74 23.16
C GLN A 107 -3.84 -11.26 21.71
N ILE A 108 -3.19 -11.93 20.76
CA ILE A 108 -3.35 -11.62 19.33
C ILE A 108 -4.75 -12.03 18.85
N TYR A 109 -5.16 -13.26 19.15
CA TYR A 109 -6.50 -13.78 18.85
C TYR A 109 -7.61 -12.89 19.39
N ALA A 110 -7.48 -12.44 20.63
CA ALA A 110 -8.41 -11.53 21.28
C ALA A 110 -8.69 -10.22 20.51
N ARG A 111 -7.74 -9.77 19.67
CA ARG A 111 -7.88 -8.55 18.85
C ARG A 111 -8.39 -8.84 17.44
N SER A 112 -8.37 -10.09 17.00
CA SER A 112 -8.89 -10.50 15.68
C SER A 112 -10.41 -10.39 15.60
N VAL A 113 -10.94 -10.41 14.37
CA VAL A 113 -12.38 -10.43 14.12
C VAL A 113 -13.06 -11.65 14.77
N HIS A 114 -12.40 -12.81 14.78
CA HIS A 114 -12.91 -14.01 15.41
C HIS A 114 -12.90 -13.88 16.94
N GLY A 115 -11.81 -13.45 17.55
CA GLY A 115 -11.74 -13.30 19.01
C GLY A 115 -12.65 -12.22 19.57
N GLN A 116 -12.83 -11.12 18.84
CA GLN A 116 -13.81 -10.09 19.20
C GLN A 116 -15.25 -10.63 19.13
N ALA A 117 -15.58 -11.41 18.09
CA ALA A 117 -16.90 -12.05 17.96
C ALA A 117 -17.15 -13.08 19.07
N THR A 118 -16.17 -13.95 19.35
CA THR A 118 -16.24 -14.96 20.43
C THR A 118 -16.45 -14.30 21.80
N ARG A 119 -15.71 -13.24 22.12
CA ARG A 119 -15.88 -12.45 23.37
C ARG A 119 -17.21 -11.71 23.43
N GLY A 120 -17.73 -11.27 22.28
CA GLY A 120 -19.07 -10.71 22.15
C GLY A 120 -20.20 -11.72 22.37
N GLY A 121 -19.88 -13.00 22.62
CA GLY A 121 -20.85 -14.07 22.88
C GLY A 121 -21.31 -14.80 21.63
N ILE A 122 -20.70 -14.55 20.47
CA ILE A 122 -20.97 -15.26 19.22
C ILE A 122 -20.19 -16.59 19.26
N TYR A 123 -20.79 -17.61 19.86
CA TYR A 123 -20.17 -18.93 20.05
C TYR A 123 -19.97 -19.75 18.77
N VAL A 124 -20.46 -19.25 17.62
CA VAL A 124 -20.22 -19.81 16.28
C VAL A 124 -19.01 -19.18 15.57
N ALA A 125 -18.42 -18.14 16.16
CA ALA A 125 -17.17 -17.59 15.65
C ALA A 125 -16.03 -18.60 15.90
N ALA A 126 -15.08 -18.67 14.95
CA ALA A 126 -13.99 -19.62 15.02
C ALA A 126 -13.13 -19.41 16.28
N SER A 127 -12.92 -20.47 17.04
CA SER A 127 -12.06 -20.56 18.21
C SER A 127 -10.84 -21.44 17.94
N CYS A 128 -10.03 -21.70 18.96
CA CYS A 128 -8.74 -22.35 18.81
C CYS A 128 -8.85 -23.74 18.16
N ASN A 129 -9.82 -24.55 18.57
CA ASN A 129 -10.00 -25.91 18.07
C ASN A 129 -10.62 -25.94 16.66
N ASP A 130 -11.39 -24.94 16.24
CA ASP A 130 -11.96 -24.90 14.89
C ASP A 130 -10.85 -24.84 13.82
N CYS A 131 -9.71 -24.23 14.16
CA CYS A 131 -8.54 -24.22 13.29
C CYS A 131 -7.54 -25.34 13.62
N HIS A 132 -7.29 -25.66 14.89
CA HIS A 132 -6.20 -26.58 15.30
C HIS A 132 -6.62 -28.05 15.43
N SER A 133 -7.92 -28.36 15.41
CA SER A 133 -8.41 -29.74 15.47
C SER A 133 -8.38 -30.43 14.12
N SER A 134 -7.96 -31.68 14.10
CA SER A 134 -7.81 -32.49 12.89
C SER A 134 -8.78 -33.68 12.92
N GLY A 135 -9.28 -34.09 11.75
CA GLY A 135 -10.19 -35.24 11.65
C GLY A 135 -11.52 -35.07 12.41
N GLY A 136 -11.94 -33.84 12.70
CA GLY A 136 -13.19 -33.54 13.41
C GLY A 136 -13.16 -33.80 14.91
N SER A 137 -11.97 -34.04 15.49
CA SER A 137 -11.79 -34.29 16.92
C SER A 137 -10.88 -33.24 17.56
N ALA A 138 -11.38 -32.54 18.58
CA ALA A 138 -10.59 -31.59 19.38
C ALA A 138 -9.46 -32.28 20.17
N HIS A 139 -9.48 -33.61 20.25
CA HIS A 139 -8.42 -34.44 20.81
C HIS A 139 -7.30 -34.74 19.81
N LYS A 140 -7.39 -34.27 18.56
CA LYS A 140 -6.33 -34.49 17.57
C LYS A 140 -5.74 -33.15 17.15
N ILE A 141 -4.74 -32.68 17.90
CA ILE A 141 -4.04 -31.40 17.68
C ILE A 141 -2.64 -31.69 17.16
N LEU A 142 -2.42 -31.48 15.86
CA LEU A 142 -1.20 -31.88 15.18
C LEU A 142 -0.35 -30.68 14.75
N SER A 143 0.97 -30.82 14.77
CA SER A 143 1.88 -29.79 14.25
C SER A 143 1.61 -29.46 12.77
N PRO A 144 1.90 -28.24 12.28
CA PRO A 144 1.71 -27.84 10.88
C PRO A 144 2.42 -28.75 9.86
N GLY A 145 3.52 -29.39 10.26
CA GLY A 145 4.27 -30.31 9.40
C GLY A 145 3.59 -31.66 9.16
N SER A 146 2.52 -31.99 9.88
CA SER A 146 1.74 -33.22 9.65
C SER A 146 0.77 -33.01 8.50
N GLN A 147 0.74 -33.95 7.55
CA GLN A 147 -0.20 -33.91 6.41
C GLN A 147 -1.67 -33.94 6.85
N GLU A 148 -1.96 -34.55 8.00
CA GLU A 148 -3.32 -34.63 8.56
C GLU A 148 -3.70 -33.39 9.38
N SER A 149 -2.75 -32.47 9.63
CA SER A 149 -3.03 -31.27 10.42
C SER A 149 -3.93 -30.32 9.66
N SER A 150 -5.00 -29.86 10.30
CA SER A 150 -5.88 -28.80 9.78
C SER A 150 -5.14 -27.48 9.50
N ILE A 151 -4.01 -27.23 10.18
CA ILE A 151 -3.16 -26.05 9.97
C ILE A 151 -1.94 -26.34 9.08
N ASN A 152 -1.90 -27.50 8.41
CA ASN A 152 -0.94 -27.71 7.34
C ASN A 152 -1.24 -26.75 6.18
N HIS A 153 -0.20 -26.20 5.54
CA HIS A 153 -0.32 -25.24 4.45
C HIS A 153 -1.37 -25.63 3.41
N PHE A 154 -1.37 -26.89 2.94
CA PHE A 154 -2.31 -27.37 1.92
C PHE A 154 -3.75 -27.57 2.42
N ASN A 155 -3.95 -27.67 3.74
CA ASN A 155 -5.26 -27.88 4.36
C ASN A 155 -5.92 -26.56 4.82
N ILE A 156 -5.17 -25.46 4.91
CA ILE A 156 -5.66 -24.15 5.36
C ILE A 156 -6.92 -23.69 4.58
N PRO A 157 -6.99 -23.78 3.24
CA PRO A 157 -8.21 -23.42 2.51
C PRO A 157 -9.44 -24.21 2.95
N GLN A 158 -9.29 -25.51 3.21
CA GLN A 158 -10.36 -26.37 3.70
C GLN A 158 -10.77 -26.02 5.14
N THR A 159 -9.79 -25.68 5.99
CA THR A 159 -10.02 -25.27 7.38
C THR A 159 -10.82 -23.97 7.46
N CYS A 160 -10.41 -22.93 6.75
CA CYS A 160 -11.20 -21.69 6.63
C CYS A 160 -12.57 -21.97 5.96
N GLY A 161 -12.56 -22.86 4.98
CA GLY A 161 -13.73 -23.28 4.23
C GLY A 161 -14.81 -23.98 5.06
N GLN A 162 -14.52 -24.48 6.27
CA GLN A 162 -15.55 -25.06 7.15
C GLN A 162 -16.69 -24.06 7.43
N CYS A 163 -16.34 -22.79 7.59
CA CYS A 163 -17.29 -21.69 7.76
C CYS A 163 -17.42 -20.80 6.51
N HIS A 164 -16.36 -20.67 5.71
CA HIS A 164 -16.31 -19.81 4.51
C HIS A 164 -16.43 -20.60 3.20
N LYS A 165 -17.39 -21.53 3.11
CA LYS A 165 -17.54 -22.46 1.97
C LYS A 165 -17.56 -21.81 0.59
N GLY A 166 -18.27 -20.68 0.45
CA GLY A 166 -18.32 -19.95 -0.83
C GLY A 166 -16.95 -19.42 -1.24
N ILE A 167 -16.21 -18.86 -0.29
CA ILE A 167 -14.87 -18.33 -0.52
C ILE A 167 -13.85 -19.43 -0.80
N GLU A 168 -13.96 -20.58 -0.14
CA GLU A 168 -13.16 -21.77 -0.46
C GLU A 168 -13.34 -22.18 -1.93
N GLY A 169 -14.58 -22.19 -2.42
CA GLY A 169 -14.89 -22.47 -3.82
C GLY A 169 -14.21 -21.49 -4.77
N ASP A 170 -14.41 -20.19 -4.54
CA ASP A 170 -13.78 -19.12 -5.33
C ASP A 170 -12.25 -19.24 -5.37
N PHE A 171 -11.63 -19.51 -4.22
CA PHE A 171 -10.18 -19.67 -4.10
C PHE A 171 -9.67 -20.87 -4.91
N ARG A 172 -10.35 -22.03 -4.81
CA ARG A 172 -9.99 -23.25 -5.56
C ARG A 172 -10.12 -23.07 -7.08
N GLU A 173 -11.09 -22.27 -7.52
CA GLU A 173 -11.21 -21.92 -8.94
C GLU A 173 -10.09 -21.00 -9.42
N GLY A 174 -9.58 -20.13 -8.54
CA GLY A 174 -8.49 -19.19 -8.83
C GLY A 174 -7.14 -19.86 -9.06
N ILE A 175 -6.21 -19.12 -9.67
CA ILE A 175 -4.86 -19.62 -10.02
C ILE A 175 -4.05 -20.02 -8.78
N HIS A 176 -4.21 -19.31 -7.65
CA HIS A 176 -3.51 -19.65 -6.41
C HIS A 176 -4.02 -21.00 -5.86
N GLY A 177 -5.33 -21.21 -5.77
CA GLY A 177 -5.90 -22.48 -5.31
C GLY A 177 -5.54 -23.65 -6.24
N GLN A 178 -5.54 -23.43 -7.55
CA GLN A 178 -5.08 -24.44 -8.51
C GLN A 178 -3.60 -24.82 -8.33
N LEU A 179 -2.74 -23.89 -7.92
CA LEU A 179 -1.32 -24.18 -7.64
C LEU A 179 -1.16 -24.92 -6.30
N VAL A 180 -1.92 -24.54 -5.27
CA VAL A 180 -1.96 -25.25 -3.98
C VAL A 180 -2.43 -26.70 -4.17
N ASP A 181 -3.48 -26.93 -4.96
CA ASP A 181 -3.99 -28.28 -5.26
C ASP A 181 -2.99 -29.13 -6.07
N ARG A 182 -2.03 -28.50 -6.77
CA ARG A 182 -0.90 -29.19 -7.43
C ARG A 182 0.27 -29.50 -6.50
N GLY A 183 0.24 -29.01 -5.25
CA GLY A 183 1.28 -29.21 -4.25
C GLY A 183 2.39 -28.16 -4.29
N GLU A 184 2.19 -27.01 -4.94
CA GLU A 184 3.18 -25.92 -4.94
C GLU A 184 3.17 -25.19 -3.59
N THR A 185 4.25 -25.33 -2.82
CA THR A 185 4.40 -24.71 -1.48
C THR A 185 4.54 -23.19 -1.50
N ASP A 186 4.87 -22.61 -2.66
CA ASP A 186 5.04 -21.16 -2.81
C ASP A 186 3.73 -20.46 -3.20
N ALA A 187 2.65 -21.22 -3.41
CA ALA A 187 1.35 -20.67 -3.73
C ALA A 187 0.67 -20.15 -2.44
N PRO A 188 0.18 -18.90 -2.41
CA PRO A 188 -0.39 -18.35 -1.20
C PRO A 188 -1.75 -19.00 -0.87
N VAL A 189 -1.99 -19.23 0.41
CA VAL A 189 -3.26 -19.66 1.00
C VAL A 189 -3.87 -18.53 1.84
N CYS A 190 -5.02 -18.77 2.46
CA CYS A 190 -5.80 -17.76 3.18
C CYS A 190 -4.95 -16.96 4.21
N THR A 191 -4.06 -17.64 4.92
CA THR A 191 -3.21 -17.04 5.96
C THR A 191 -2.10 -16.14 5.42
N ASP A 192 -1.66 -16.35 4.18
CA ASP A 192 -0.63 -15.51 3.56
C ASP A 192 -1.18 -14.11 3.21
N CYS A 193 -2.50 -13.99 3.00
CA CYS A 193 -3.16 -12.72 2.78
C CYS A 193 -3.74 -12.12 4.07
N HIS A 194 -4.49 -12.91 4.83
CA HIS A 194 -5.26 -12.42 6.00
C HIS A 194 -4.48 -12.48 7.32
N GLY A 195 -3.39 -13.24 7.38
CA GLY A 195 -2.76 -13.65 8.64
C GLY A 195 -3.51 -14.80 9.30
N GLU A 196 -3.13 -15.12 10.54
CA GLU A 196 -3.62 -16.29 11.29
C GLU A 196 -4.39 -15.88 12.56
N HIS A 197 -3.78 -15.90 13.74
CA HIS A 197 -4.46 -15.54 15.00
C HIS A 197 -4.87 -14.06 15.03
N GLY A 198 -4.27 -13.19 14.22
CA GLY A 198 -4.49 -11.74 14.23
C GLY A 198 -5.39 -11.19 13.12
N ILE A 199 -6.23 -12.02 12.47
CA ILE A 199 -7.02 -11.60 11.30
C ILE A 199 -7.87 -10.36 11.61
N LEU A 200 -7.65 -9.29 10.85
CA LEU A 200 -8.39 -8.02 10.93
C LEU A 200 -9.43 -7.92 9.81
N SER A 201 -10.45 -7.08 10.03
CA SER A 201 -11.44 -6.77 8.99
C SER A 201 -10.78 -6.09 7.79
N PRO A 202 -11.20 -6.36 6.54
CA PRO A 202 -10.75 -5.59 5.37
C PRO A 202 -11.04 -4.09 5.46
N ASP A 203 -12.00 -3.68 6.29
CA ASP A 203 -12.31 -2.26 6.54
C ASP A 203 -11.35 -1.61 7.55
N ASP A 204 -10.56 -2.40 8.28
CA ASP A 204 -9.55 -1.89 9.20
C ASP A 204 -8.32 -1.41 8.41
N PRO A 205 -7.91 -0.13 8.54
CA PRO A 205 -6.73 0.39 7.84
C PRO A 205 -5.42 -0.30 8.22
N LEU A 206 -5.36 -1.05 9.32
CA LEU A 206 -4.22 -1.86 9.71
C LEU A 206 -4.19 -3.24 9.05
N SER A 207 -5.32 -3.69 8.48
CA SER A 207 -5.40 -4.98 7.82
C SER A 207 -4.51 -5.03 6.57
N PRO A 208 -3.76 -6.13 6.35
CA PRO A 208 -2.97 -6.32 5.14
C PRO A 208 -3.86 -6.31 3.89
N VAL A 209 -5.09 -6.84 4.01
CA VAL A 209 -6.09 -6.90 2.93
C VAL A 209 -7.00 -5.67 2.87
N SER A 210 -6.65 -4.57 3.54
CA SER A 210 -7.40 -3.32 3.43
C SER A 210 -7.21 -2.67 2.07
N ARG A 211 -8.21 -1.89 1.63
CA ARG A 211 -8.25 -1.29 0.29
C ARG A 211 -6.98 -0.52 -0.10
N SER A 212 -6.33 0.15 0.85
CA SER A 212 -5.10 0.92 0.60
C SER A 212 -3.81 0.10 0.71
N LYS A 213 -3.84 -1.09 1.36
CA LYS A 213 -2.66 -1.89 1.67
C LYS A 213 -2.49 -3.16 0.83
N VAL A 214 -3.54 -3.65 0.19
CA VAL A 214 -3.50 -4.88 -0.64
C VAL A 214 -2.32 -4.88 -1.62
N ALA A 215 -2.06 -3.77 -2.30
CA ALA A 215 -0.99 -3.68 -3.30
C ALA A 215 0.41 -3.91 -2.69
N GLU A 216 0.73 -3.22 -1.59
CA GLU A 216 2.07 -3.22 -1.00
C GLU A 216 2.27 -4.33 0.03
N MET A 217 1.24 -4.74 0.77
CA MET A 217 1.37 -5.71 1.87
C MET A 217 0.91 -7.13 1.50
N THR A 218 -0.04 -7.29 0.59
CA THR A 218 -0.59 -8.61 0.25
C THR A 218 0.01 -9.17 -1.02
N CYS A 219 -0.02 -8.40 -2.12
CA CYS A 219 0.38 -8.92 -3.44
C CYS A 219 1.89 -8.79 -3.68
N SER A 220 2.48 -7.63 -3.32
CA SER A 220 3.89 -7.32 -3.58
C SER A 220 4.89 -8.35 -3.04
N PRO A 221 4.77 -8.88 -1.81
CA PRO A 221 5.78 -9.81 -1.28
C PRO A 221 6.05 -11.01 -2.17
N CYS A 222 5.04 -11.49 -2.90
CA CYS A 222 5.18 -12.59 -3.84
C CYS A 222 5.43 -12.10 -5.28
N HIS A 223 4.71 -11.08 -5.75
CA HIS A 223 4.77 -10.63 -7.15
C HIS A 223 5.95 -9.70 -7.48
N GLU A 224 6.66 -9.18 -6.48
CA GLU A 224 7.94 -8.47 -6.64
C GLU A 224 9.13 -9.32 -6.16
N SER A 225 8.90 -10.58 -5.75
CA SER A 225 9.98 -11.50 -5.41
C SER A 225 10.70 -11.96 -6.68
N ALA A 226 11.99 -11.64 -6.80
CA ALA A 226 12.81 -12.07 -7.93
C ALA A 226 12.84 -13.60 -8.07
N VAL A 227 12.88 -14.33 -6.95
CA VAL A 227 12.92 -15.80 -6.93
C VAL A 227 11.63 -16.40 -7.48
N LEU A 228 10.47 -15.90 -7.04
CA LEU A 228 9.18 -16.40 -7.51
C LEU A 228 8.91 -15.97 -8.95
N ASN A 229 9.31 -14.74 -9.31
CA ASN A 229 9.15 -14.23 -10.65
C ASN A 229 9.97 -15.02 -11.68
N GLU A 230 11.19 -15.44 -11.33
CA GLU A 230 11.99 -16.34 -12.17
C GLU A 230 11.39 -17.75 -12.24
N LYS A 231 10.98 -18.33 -11.09
CA LYS A 231 10.40 -19.69 -11.05
C LYS A 231 9.12 -19.81 -11.88
N TYR A 232 8.25 -18.81 -11.82
CA TYR A 232 6.92 -18.85 -12.43
C TYR A 232 6.79 -17.99 -13.71
N ASP A 233 7.90 -17.47 -14.24
CA ASP A 233 7.94 -16.58 -15.41
C ASP A 233 6.98 -15.36 -15.29
N ILE A 234 6.96 -14.76 -14.09
CA ILE A 234 6.14 -13.58 -13.81
C ILE A 234 6.96 -12.33 -14.14
N LYS A 235 6.42 -11.50 -15.05
CA LYS A 235 7.02 -10.20 -15.38
C LYS A 235 7.18 -9.32 -14.12
N THR A 236 8.39 -8.78 -13.93
CA THR A 236 8.76 -7.89 -12.81
C THR A 236 8.23 -6.46 -12.99
N GLY A 237 8.26 -5.66 -11.91
CA GLY A 237 7.94 -4.23 -11.97
C GLY A 237 6.45 -3.93 -12.15
N ARG A 238 5.58 -4.84 -11.70
CA ARG A 238 4.13 -4.64 -11.77
C ARG A 238 3.65 -3.67 -10.70
N LEU A 239 4.25 -3.74 -9.51
CA LEU A 239 3.98 -2.81 -8.42
C LEU A 239 4.48 -1.42 -8.79
N THR A 240 5.69 -1.29 -9.32
CA THR A 240 6.26 0.02 -9.67
C THR A 240 5.42 0.71 -10.73
N THR A 241 5.06 0.00 -11.81
CA THR A 241 4.17 0.53 -12.86
C THR A 241 2.78 0.87 -12.35
N PHE A 242 2.26 0.11 -11.39
CA PHE A 242 0.98 0.41 -10.75
C PHE A 242 1.07 1.64 -9.84
N ILE A 243 2.08 1.73 -8.96
CA ILE A 243 2.29 2.86 -8.04
C ILE A 243 2.51 4.16 -8.83
N ASP A 244 3.16 4.09 -9.99
CA ASP A 244 3.36 5.24 -10.89
C ASP A 244 2.06 5.71 -11.58
N SER A 245 1.01 4.88 -11.56
CA SER A 245 -0.31 5.24 -12.09
C SER A 245 -1.09 6.13 -11.11
N TYR A 246 -2.12 6.81 -11.61
CA TYR A 246 -3.01 7.62 -10.76
C TYR A 246 -3.69 6.79 -9.66
N HIS A 247 -4.11 5.56 -9.98
CA HIS A 247 -4.70 4.64 -9.01
C HIS A 247 -3.71 4.28 -7.91
N GLY A 248 -2.48 3.89 -8.27
CA GLY A 248 -1.46 3.51 -7.30
C GLY A 248 -0.99 4.68 -6.42
N LEU A 249 -0.76 5.87 -6.99
CA LEU A 249 -0.39 7.06 -6.23
C LEU A 249 -1.42 7.41 -5.15
N LYS A 250 -2.71 7.35 -5.50
CA LYS A 250 -3.80 7.62 -4.55
C LYS A 250 -3.99 6.49 -3.53
N SER A 251 -3.89 5.24 -3.96
CA SER A 251 -3.98 4.07 -3.08
C SER A 251 -2.89 4.14 -2.01
N LYS A 252 -1.65 4.46 -2.41
CA LYS A 252 -0.51 4.65 -1.51
C LYS A 252 -0.70 5.82 -0.53
N ALA A 253 -1.41 6.87 -0.96
CA ALA A 253 -1.80 7.98 -0.10
C ALA A 253 -2.96 7.64 0.87
N GLY A 254 -3.48 6.40 0.85
CA GLY A 254 -4.53 5.93 1.73
C GLY A 254 -5.97 6.12 1.21
N ASP A 255 -6.15 6.56 -0.04
CA ASP A 255 -7.48 6.70 -0.64
C ASP A 255 -8.11 5.31 -0.87
N THR A 256 -9.25 5.05 -0.24
CA THR A 256 -9.96 3.76 -0.32
C THR A 256 -10.97 3.70 -1.47
N HIS A 257 -11.18 4.82 -2.19
CA HIS A 257 -12.13 4.90 -3.31
C HIS A 257 -11.49 4.64 -4.67
N VAL A 258 -10.16 4.52 -4.74
CA VAL A 258 -9.45 4.20 -5.98
C VAL A 258 -9.28 2.70 -6.18
N ALA A 259 -9.13 2.30 -7.44
CA ALA A 259 -8.86 0.92 -7.80
C ALA A 259 -7.50 0.46 -7.23
N ASN A 260 -7.46 -0.78 -6.75
CA ASN A 260 -6.25 -1.47 -6.34
C ASN A 260 -6.08 -2.78 -7.13
N CYS A 261 -5.09 -3.60 -6.78
CA CYS A 261 -4.84 -4.87 -7.45
C CYS A 261 -6.09 -5.77 -7.46
N ALA A 262 -6.81 -5.85 -6.34
CA ALA A 262 -8.00 -6.68 -6.20
C ALA A 262 -9.22 -6.13 -6.96
N SER A 263 -9.31 -4.80 -7.16
CA SER A 263 -10.36 -4.19 -7.99
C SER A 263 -10.29 -4.64 -9.45
N CYS A 264 -9.08 -4.94 -9.95
CA CYS A 264 -8.90 -5.43 -11.31
C CYS A 264 -8.85 -6.96 -11.36
N HIS A 265 -8.06 -7.60 -10.50
CA HIS A 265 -7.77 -9.04 -10.55
C HIS A 265 -8.75 -9.93 -9.77
N GLY A 266 -9.64 -9.35 -8.97
CA GLY A 266 -10.46 -10.06 -8.00
C GLY A 266 -9.74 -10.30 -6.67
N VAL A 267 -10.45 -10.88 -5.70
CA VAL A 267 -9.95 -11.11 -4.33
C VAL A 267 -9.59 -12.58 -4.12
N HIS A 268 -10.58 -13.48 -4.16
CA HIS A 268 -10.39 -14.91 -3.91
C HIS A 268 -10.35 -15.72 -5.22
N ARG A 269 -11.17 -15.34 -6.21
CA ARG A 269 -11.21 -15.95 -7.55
C ARG A 269 -10.32 -15.21 -8.55
N ILE A 270 -9.01 -15.26 -8.33
CA ILE A 270 -8.03 -14.59 -9.18
C ILE A 270 -7.72 -15.46 -10.40
N LEU A 271 -8.04 -14.99 -11.60
CA LEU A 271 -7.89 -15.76 -12.84
C LEU A 271 -6.88 -15.11 -13.81
N PRO A 272 -6.14 -15.90 -14.61
CA PRO A 272 -5.23 -15.36 -15.61
C PRO A 272 -5.97 -14.58 -16.70
N ALA A 273 -5.33 -13.59 -17.30
CA ALA A 273 -5.94 -12.76 -18.36
C ALA A 273 -6.34 -13.54 -19.62
N SER A 274 -5.79 -14.75 -19.81
CA SER A 274 -6.19 -15.65 -20.90
C SER A 274 -7.53 -16.34 -20.66
N ASP A 275 -8.01 -16.39 -19.41
CA ASP A 275 -9.30 -16.97 -19.08
C ASP A 275 -10.43 -16.02 -19.52
N PRO A 276 -11.43 -16.47 -20.29
CA PRO A 276 -12.52 -15.63 -20.78
C PRO A 276 -13.44 -15.11 -19.67
N THR A 277 -13.42 -15.72 -18.48
CA THR A 277 -14.20 -15.31 -17.31
C THR A 277 -13.40 -14.42 -16.35
N SER A 278 -12.12 -14.16 -16.63
CA SER A 278 -11.28 -13.26 -15.83
C SER A 278 -11.71 -11.80 -16.02
N THR A 279 -11.76 -11.05 -14.93
CA THR A 279 -12.01 -9.60 -14.94
C THR A 279 -10.91 -8.81 -15.66
N VAL A 280 -9.70 -9.37 -15.76
CA VAL A 280 -8.59 -8.77 -16.52
C VAL A 280 -8.43 -9.31 -17.94
N ASN A 281 -9.38 -10.12 -18.41
CA ASN A 281 -9.43 -10.50 -19.82
C ASN A 281 -9.70 -9.27 -20.68
N PRO A 282 -9.00 -9.06 -21.82
CA PRO A 282 -9.23 -7.91 -22.69
C PRO A 282 -10.69 -7.68 -23.09
N ALA A 283 -11.49 -8.75 -23.25
CA ALA A 283 -12.92 -8.64 -23.57
C ALA A 283 -13.79 -8.14 -22.40
N ASN A 284 -13.29 -8.26 -21.16
CA ASN A 284 -14.02 -7.89 -19.94
C ASN A 284 -13.55 -6.55 -19.35
N LEU A 285 -12.39 -6.02 -19.76
CA LEU A 285 -11.80 -4.80 -19.19
C LEU A 285 -12.74 -3.59 -19.22
N GLN A 286 -13.54 -3.43 -20.28
CA GLN A 286 -14.50 -2.34 -20.34
C GLN A 286 -15.54 -2.43 -19.21
N ASN A 287 -16.01 -3.63 -18.89
CA ASN A 287 -16.95 -3.86 -17.78
C ASN A 287 -16.26 -3.67 -16.43
N THR A 288 -15.06 -4.22 -16.27
CA THR A 288 -14.26 -4.10 -15.03
C THR A 288 -13.96 -2.64 -14.69
N CYS A 289 -13.46 -1.87 -15.66
CA CYS A 289 -13.25 -0.44 -15.48
C CYS A 289 -14.58 0.32 -15.33
N GLY A 290 -15.65 -0.18 -15.96
CA GLY A 290 -17.00 0.36 -15.94
C GLY A 290 -17.63 0.44 -14.55
N GLU A 291 -17.21 -0.40 -13.60
CA GLU A 291 -17.68 -0.36 -12.21
C GLU A 291 -17.42 0.99 -11.54
N CYS A 292 -16.31 1.64 -11.89
CA CYS A 292 -15.95 2.97 -11.40
C CYS A 292 -16.06 4.06 -12.48
N HIS A 293 -15.96 3.69 -13.76
CA HIS A 293 -16.02 4.59 -14.91
C HIS A 293 -17.14 4.21 -15.88
N PRO A 294 -18.42 4.57 -15.60
CA PRO A 294 -19.58 4.08 -16.36
C PRO A 294 -19.57 4.39 -17.87
N ALA A 295 -18.78 5.38 -18.29
CA ALA A 295 -18.68 5.82 -19.69
C ALA A 295 -17.32 5.48 -20.34
N ILE A 296 -16.53 4.58 -19.76
CA ILE A 296 -15.18 4.29 -20.29
C ILE A 296 -15.24 3.67 -21.69
N SER A 297 -14.51 4.29 -22.62
CA SER A 297 -14.34 3.73 -23.97
C SER A 297 -13.47 2.46 -23.95
N GLU A 298 -13.75 1.53 -24.87
CA GLU A 298 -12.98 0.29 -25.04
C GLU A 298 -11.48 0.55 -25.23
N LYS A 299 -11.13 1.59 -26.01
CA LYS A 299 -9.73 1.99 -26.24
C LYS A 299 -9.04 2.42 -24.95
N MET A 300 -9.75 3.14 -24.08
CA MET A 300 -9.19 3.56 -22.80
C MET A 300 -9.04 2.37 -21.86
N ALA A 301 -10.04 1.48 -21.79
CA ALA A 301 -10.00 0.27 -20.96
C ALA A 301 -8.86 -0.70 -21.34
N LEU A 302 -8.49 -0.75 -22.62
CA LEU A 302 -7.36 -1.55 -23.12
C LEU A 302 -5.97 -0.92 -22.85
N THR A 303 -5.92 0.28 -22.26
CA THR A 303 -4.64 0.91 -21.93
C THR A 303 -3.91 0.09 -20.86
N PRO A 304 -2.65 -0.33 -21.10
CA PRO A 304 -1.97 -1.20 -20.16
C PRO A 304 -1.63 -0.45 -18.86
N ILE A 305 -2.16 -0.94 -17.75
CA ILE A 305 -1.83 -0.49 -16.39
C ILE A 305 -0.46 -1.01 -15.95
N HIS A 306 -0.12 -2.23 -16.40
CA HIS A 306 1.20 -2.83 -16.21
C HIS A 306 1.93 -2.82 -17.55
N GLY A 307 3.16 -2.30 -17.59
CA GLY A 307 4.01 -2.33 -18.78
C GLY A 307 4.36 -0.98 -19.39
N ILE A 308 3.94 0.14 -18.78
CA ILE A 308 4.43 1.48 -19.16
C ILE A 308 5.14 2.11 -17.97
N GLY A 309 6.35 1.63 -17.66
CA GLY A 309 7.16 2.21 -16.59
C GLY A 309 8.52 1.56 -16.50
N GLY A 310 9.45 2.07 -17.31
CA GLY A 310 10.88 2.03 -17.01
C GLY A 310 11.65 0.72 -17.19
N GLN A 311 11.06 -0.48 -17.12
CA GLN A 311 11.85 -1.73 -17.10
C GLN A 311 12.04 -2.46 -18.44
N GLY A 312 11.27 -2.14 -19.49
CA GLY A 312 11.46 -2.82 -20.78
C GLY A 312 12.78 -2.50 -21.49
N LEU A 313 13.51 -1.46 -21.08
CA LEU A 313 14.65 -0.87 -21.80
C LEU A 313 15.68 -0.20 -20.86
N ARG A 314 15.88 -0.66 -19.61
CA ARG A 314 17.05 -0.21 -18.80
C ARG A 314 18.33 -0.78 -19.39
N THR A 315 18.76 -0.16 -20.47
CA THR A 315 20.11 -0.33 -21.00
C THR A 315 21.05 0.52 -20.13
N PRO A 316 22.32 0.11 -19.94
CA PRO A 316 23.31 0.94 -19.24
C PRO A 316 23.41 2.37 -19.79
N ALA A 317 23.03 2.58 -21.05
CA ALA A 317 22.96 3.90 -21.67
C ALA A 317 21.85 4.80 -21.10
N ALA A 318 20.69 4.23 -20.73
CA ALA A 318 19.58 4.99 -20.16
C ALA A 318 19.94 5.52 -18.76
N ASP A 319 20.58 4.71 -17.93
CA ASP A 319 21.02 5.11 -16.59
C ASP A 319 22.10 6.20 -16.66
N VAL A 320 23.06 6.08 -17.58
CA VAL A 320 24.07 7.14 -17.84
C VAL A 320 23.41 8.44 -18.29
N VAL A 321 22.39 8.38 -19.14
CA VAL A 321 21.66 9.57 -19.58
C VAL A 321 20.92 10.19 -18.40
N GLU A 322 20.23 9.40 -17.57
CA GLU A 322 19.56 9.88 -16.36
C GLU A 322 20.53 10.61 -15.43
N ASP A 323 21.67 9.99 -15.11
CA ASP A 323 22.71 10.59 -14.25
C ASP A 323 23.24 11.90 -14.82
N VAL A 324 23.55 11.94 -16.13
CA VAL A 324 24.00 13.15 -16.81
C VAL A 324 22.95 14.24 -16.72
N TYR A 325 21.68 13.92 -16.91
CA TYR A 325 20.59 14.90 -16.81
C TYR A 325 20.41 15.40 -15.37
N ILE A 326 20.48 14.53 -14.36
CA ILE A 326 20.38 14.94 -12.94
C ILE A 326 21.53 15.88 -12.59
N ILE A 327 22.77 15.55 -12.97
CA ILE A 327 23.94 16.40 -12.75
C ILE A 327 23.77 17.73 -13.50
N ALA A 328 23.41 17.69 -14.79
CA ALA A 328 23.23 18.88 -15.60
C ALA A 328 22.15 19.81 -15.04
N ILE A 329 20.99 19.28 -14.67
CA ILE A 329 19.90 20.06 -14.07
C ILE A 329 20.35 20.69 -12.75
N THR A 330 20.99 19.92 -11.88
CA THR A 330 21.47 20.41 -10.57
C THR A 330 22.50 21.53 -10.74
N VAL A 331 23.45 21.37 -11.67
CA VAL A 331 24.48 22.37 -11.95
C VAL A 331 23.87 23.61 -12.60
N ILE A 332 23.04 23.46 -13.64
CA ILE A 332 22.44 24.59 -14.38
C ILE A 332 21.51 25.39 -13.47
N ILE A 333 20.57 24.73 -12.77
CA ILE A 333 19.64 25.40 -11.87
C ILE A 333 20.39 26.00 -10.68
N GLY A 334 21.34 25.28 -10.09
CA GLY A 334 22.15 25.77 -8.97
C GLY A 334 22.96 27.02 -9.34
N LEU A 335 23.65 27.00 -10.48
CA LEU A 335 24.39 28.17 -10.98
C LEU A 335 23.46 29.33 -11.35
N MET A 336 22.27 29.06 -11.88
CA MET A 336 21.29 30.09 -12.19
C MET A 336 20.73 30.76 -10.92
N VAL A 337 20.44 29.99 -9.87
CA VAL A 337 20.03 30.53 -8.57
C VAL A 337 21.16 31.36 -7.95
N LEU A 338 22.40 30.88 -8.00
CA LEU A 338 23.56 31.64 -7.52
C LEU A 338 23.73 32.95 -8.30
N HIS A 339 23.62 32.89 -9.63
CA HIS A 339 23.67 34.07 -10.49
C HIS A 339 22.58 35.08 -10.11
N TRP A 340 21.35 34.61 -9.91
CA TRP A 340 20.22 35.43 -9.51
C TRP A 340 20.43 36.09 -8.13
N LEU A 341 20.94 35.37 -7.14
CA LEU A 341 21.24 35.92 -5.81
C LEU A 341 22.32 37.01 -5.89
N ILE A 342 23.36 36.81 -6.70
CA ILE A 342 24.42 37.80 -6.91
C ILE A 342 23.85 39.05 -7.60
N ASP A 343 23.02 38.88 -8.62
CA ASP A 343 22.40 39.99 -9.34
C ASP A 343 21.40 40.76 -8.47
N LEU A 344 20.59 40.05 -7.68
CA LEU A 344 19.67 40.63 -6.70
C LEU A 344 20.42 41.43 -5.64
N GLN A 345 21.52 40.91 -5.10
CA GLN A 345 22.34 41.61 -4.12
C GLN A 345 22.93 42.90 -4.71
N ARG A 346 23.33 42.88 -5.98
CA ARG A 346 23.83 44.07 -6.69
C ARG A 346 22.72 45.11 -6.89
N HIS A 347 21.54 44.68 -7.34
CA HIS A 347 20.40 45.57 -7.52
C HIS A 347 19.94 46.19 -6.19
N LEU A 348 19.89 45.41 -5.10
CA LEU A 348 19.58 45.92 -3.77
C LEU A 348 20.57 47.03 -3.35
N ARG A 349 21.88 46.81 -3.56
CA ARG A 349 22.90 47.83 -3.30
C ARG A 349 22.72 49.09 -4.15
N ASP A 350 22.38 48.95 -5.43
CA ASP A 350 22.15 50.10 -6.31
C ASP A 350 20.89 50.91 -5.93
N VAL A 351 19.83 50.24 -5.47
CA VAL A 351 18.61 50.88 -4.94
C VAL A 351 18.90 51.62 -3.63
N LEU A 352 19.63 50.98 -2.71
CA LEU A 352 20.09 51.61 -1.46
C LEU A 352 21.05 52.78 -1.72
N GLY A 353 21.79 52.75 -2.83
CA GLY A 353 22.72 53.78 -3.28
C GLY A 353 22.09 55.05 -3.86
N LYS A 354 20.74 55.20 -3.84
CA LYS A 354 19.99 56.40 -4.25
C LYS A 354 20.36 56.96 -5.64
N ARG A 355 20.59 56.08 -6.61
CA ARG A 355 20.75 56.50 -8.02
C ARG A 355 19.43 57.06 -8.57
N PRO A 356 19.46 58.01 -9.53
CA PRO A 356 18.23 58.47 -10.19
C PRO A 356 17.52 57.30 -10.86
N GLN A 357 16.25 57.07 -10.51
CA GLN A 357 15.44 55.96 -11.00
C GLN A 357 14.40 56.44 -12.00
N VAL A 358 14.13 55.63 -13.02
CA VAL A 358 13.04 55.83 -13.99
C VAL A 358 11.94 54.81 -13.73
N LEU A 359 10.67 55.24 -13.82
CA LEU A 359 9.53 54.36 -13.62
C LEU A 359 9.40 53.38 -14.82
N ARG A 360 9.90 52.16 -14.66
CA ARG A 360 9.84 51.11 -15.69
C ARG A 360 8.46 50.42 -15.74
N MET A 361 7.88 50.09 -14.59
CA MET A 361 6.58 49.43 -14.45
C MET A 361 5.65 50.23 -13.53
N ARG A 362 4.36 50.29 -13.87
CA ARG A 362 3.34 50.88 -12.99
C ARG A 362 2.93 49.89 -11.89
N ALA A 363 2.27 50.38 -10.84
CA ALA A 363 1.86 49.55 -9.71
C ALA A 363 0.93 48.38 -10.14
N ASP A 364 0.02 48.60 -11.09
CA ASP A 364 -0.84 47.57 -11.66
C ASP A 364 -0.06 46.47 -12.37
N GLU A 365 0.95 46.84 -13.17
CA GLU A 365 1.83 45.90 -13.87
C GLU A 365 2.70 45.09 -12.88
N VAL A 366 3.14 45.72 -11.78
CA VAL A 366 3.91 45.04 -10.73
C VAL A 366 3.05 44.04 -9.96
N VAL A 367 1.81 44.40 -9.61
CA VAL A 367 0.88 43.48 -8.92
C VAL A 367 0.55 42.29 -9.82
N GLN A 368 0.26 42.52 -11.10
CA GLN A 368 0.01 41.44 -12.05
C GLN A 368 1.22 40.50 -12.16
N HIS A 369 2.43 41.05 -12.24
CA HIS A 369 3.63 40.23 -12.30
C HIS A 369 3.87 39.45 -10.99
N ALA A 370 3.67 40.08 -9.83
CA ALA A 370 3.81 39.43 -8.54
C ALA A 370 2.82 38.26 -8.40
N LEU A 371 1.54 38.47 -8.76
CA LEU A 371 0.53 37.41 -8.76
C LEU A 371 0.92 36.25 -9.68
N LEU A 372 1.43 36.54 -10.88
CA LEU A 372 1.93 35.53 -11.79
C LEU A 372 3.07 34.72 -11.16
N ALA A 373 4.06 35.40 -10.57
CA ALA A 373 5.21 34.75 -9.95
C ALA A 373 4.81 33.86 -8.77
N PHE A 374 3.96 34.35 -7.85
CA PHE A 374 3.51 33.60 -6.69
C PHE A 374 2.61 32.42 -7.06
N SER A 375 1.65 32.64 -7.96
CA SER A 375 0.73 31.56 -8.38
C SER A 375 1.46 30.48 -9.17
N PHE A 376 2.33 30.85 -10.11
CA PHE A 376 3.15 29.90 -10.85
C PHE A 376 4.07 29.10 -9.93
N THR A 377 4.77 29.75 -9.00
CA THR A 377 5.67 29.06 -8.05
C THR A 377 4.89 28.07 -7.17
N SER A 378 3.72 28.47 -6.67
CA SER A 378 2.86 27.57 -5.88
C SER A 378 2.35 26.38 -6.70
N LEU A 379 2.00 26.58 -7.96
CA LEU A 379 1.61 25.51 -8.89
C LEU A 379 2.76 24.54 -9.16
N VAL A 380 3.98 25.06 -9.37
CA VAL A 380 5.18 24.24 -9.53
C VAL A 380 5.43 23.41 -8.28
N ILE A 381 5.46 24.01 -7.09
CA ILE A 381 5.71 23.30 -5.83
C ILE A 381 4.67 22.18 -5.61
N SER A 382 3.38 22.51 -5.75
CA SER A 382 2.30 21.54 -5.55
C SER A 382 2.23 20.48 -6.66
N GLY A 383 2.59 20.80 -7.90
CA GLY A 383 2.66 19.85 -9.01
C GLY A 383 3.85 18.88 -8.88
N PHE A 384 5.03 19.38 -8.55
CA PHE A 384 6.24 18.55 -8.37
C PHE A 384 6.10 17.58 -7.19
N ALA A 385 5.33 17.93 -6.16
CA ALA A 385 5.04 17.03 -5.05
C ALA A 385 4.46 15.68 -5.52
N LEU A 386 3.60 15.67 -6.55
CA LEU A 386 3.01 14.44 -7.10
C LEU A 386 4.02 13.54 -7.82
N ARG A 387 5.02 14.12 -8.48
CA ARG A 387 5.98 13.37 -9.30
C ARG A 387 7.12 12.80 -8.48
N TYR A 388 7.50 13.46 -7.39
CA TYR A 388 8.63 13.08 -6.55
C TYR A 388 8.15 12.77 -5.13
N ASP A 389 7.48 11.63 -4.98
CA ASP A 389 6.84 11.19 -3.74
C ASP A 389 7.84 11.01 -2.57
N GLN A 390 9.12 10.75 -2.85
CA GLN A 390 10.18 10.64 -1.84
C GLN A 390 10.81 11.98 -1.40
N GLY A 391 10.53 13.08 -2.12
CA GLY A 391 11.18 14.38 -1.91
C GLY A 391 10.71 15.11 -0.64
N PHE A 392 11.51 16.07 -0.16
CA PHE A 392 11.15 16.83 1.06
C PHE A 392 9.83 17.61 0.92
N VAL A 393 9.55 18.14 -0.27
CA VAL A 393 8.28 18.84 -0.59
C VAL A 393 7.10 17.87 -0.53
N SER A 394 7.30 16.64 -1.00
CA SER A 394 6.29 15.59 -0.94
C SER A 394 5.99 15.19 0.50
N ARG A 395 7.01 15.02 1.37
CA ARG A 395 6.80 14.75 2.80
C ARG A 395 6.00 15.84 3.51
N PHE A 396 6.16 17.11 3.11
CA PHE A 396 5.35 18.20 3.65
C PHE A 396 3.86 18.06 3.30
N PHE A 397 3.53 17.59 2.10
CA PHE A 397 2.15 17.41 1.66
C PHE A 397 1.56 16.04 1.95
N PHE A 398 2.33 14.96 2.05
CA PHE A 398 1.82 13.59 2.20
C PHE A 398 2.31 12.88 3.46
N GLY A 399 3.08 13.54 4.32
CA GLY A 399 3.56 12.98 5.59
C GLY A 399 2.51 12.96 6.71
N TRP A 400 1.28 13.38 6.44
CA TRP A 400 0.19 13.46 7.41
C TRP A 400 -1.17 13.24 6.74
N GLU A 401 -2.14 12.82 7.54
CA GLU A 401 -3.48 12.43 7.09
C GLU A 401 -4.25 13.62 6.48
N GLY A 402 -4.80 13.45 5.27
CA GLY A 402 -5.52 14.50 4.54
C GLY A 402 -4.65 15.47 3.72
N GLY A 403 -3.32 15.31 3.77
CA GLY A 403 -2.42 16.22 3.06
C GLY A 403 -2.55 16.17 1.52
N PHE A 404 -2.99 15.05 0.94
CA PHE A 404 -3.30 14.95 -0.49
C PHE A 404 -4.47 15.87 -0.91
N GLU A 405 -5.52 15.94 -0.10
CA GLU A 405 -6.68 16.82 -0.34
C GLU A 405 -6.29 18.29 -0.22
N VAL A 406 -5.49 18.63 0.79
CA VAL A 406 -4.98 19.99 0.98
C VAL A 406 -4.12 20.42 -0.19
N ARG A 407 -3.19 19.57 -0.64
CA ARG A 407 -2.37 19.84 -1.83
C ARG A 407 -3.24 20.04 -3.07
N GLY A 408 -4.22 19.15 -3.30
CA GLY A 408 -5.14 19.24 -4.43
C GLY A 408 -5.95 20.54 -4.42
N THR A 409 -6.47 20.93 -3.25
CA THR A 409 -7.23 22.17 -3.05
C THR A 409 -6.37 23.40 -3.28
N LEU A 410 -5.17 23.45 -2.70
CA LEU A 410 -4.22 24.53 -2.90
C LEU A 410 -3.83 24.67 -4.37
N HIS A 411 -3.53 23.56 -5.06
CA HIS A 411 -3.20 23.57 -6.48
C HIS A 411 -4.32 24.20 -7.32
N ARG A 412 -5.58 23.83 -7.05
CA ARG A 412 -6.76 24.38 -7.73
C ARG A 412 -6.98 25.87 -7.44
N ILE A 413 -6.84 26.30 -6.18
CA ILE A 413 -6.95 27.72 -5.80
C ILE A 413 -5.90 28.54 -6.58
N TRP A 414 -4.65 28.11 -6.57
CA TRP A 414 -3.58 28.79 -7.29
C TRP A 414 -3.76 28.74 -8.81
N ALA A 415 -4.34 27.66 -9.36
CA ALA A 415 -4.69 27.57 -10.78
C ALA A 415 -5.73 28.63 -11.17
N VAL A 416 -6.77 28.84 -10.35
CA VAL A 416 -7.77 29.88 -10.58
C VAL A 416 -7.14 31.27 -10.52
N VAL A 417 -6.32 31.54 -9.50
CA VAL A 417 -5.59 32.82 -9.39
C VAL A 417 -4.70 33.05 -10.61
N PHE A 418 -3.99 32.02 -11.07
CA PHE A 418 -3.14 32.08 -12.25
C PHE A 418 -3.96 32.37 -13.53
N ILE A 419 -5.06 31.65 -13.75
CA ILE A 419 -5.96 31.86 -14.91
C ILE A 419 -6.54 33.28 -14.90
N LEU A 420 -7.03 33.76 -13.75
CA LEU A 420 -7.54 35.12 -13.61
C LEU A 420 -6.45 36.17 -13.89
N THR A 421 -5.22 35.92 -13.46
CA THR A 421 -4.06 36.79 -13.73
C THR A 421 -3.74 36.84 -15.23
N VAL A 422 -3.82 35.70 -15.92
CA VAL A 422 -3.62 35.60 -17.38
C VAL A 422 -4.73 36.33 -18.14
N ILE A 423 -5.99 36.16 -17.72
CA ILE A 423 -7.13 36.90 -18.30
C ILE A 423 -6.93 38.41 -18.09
N TRP A 424 -6.54 38.83 -16.88
CA TRP A 424 -6.22 40.22 -16.60
C TRP A 424 -5.08 40.73 -17.49
N HIS A 425 -4.04 39.92 -17.75
CA HIS A 425 -2.95 40.29 -18.65
C HIS A 425 -3.44 40.43 -20.09
N ALA A 426 -4.26 39.51 -20.57
CA ALA A 426 -4.86 39.58 -21.90
C ALA A 426 -5.69 40.87 -22.07
N VAL A 427 -6.48 41.26 -21.06
CA VAL A 427 -7.22 42.53 -21.06
C VAL A 427 -6.25 43.72 -21.09
N PHE A 428 -5.18 43.70 -20.29
CA PHE A 428 -4.15 44.75 -20.31
C PHE A 428 -3.53 44.92 -21.70
N LEU A 429 -3.24 43.84 -22.43
CA LEU A 429 -2.68 43.88 -23.79
C LEU A 429 -3.58 44.61 -24.79
N THR A 430 -4.90 44.68 -24.54
CA THR A 430 -5.83 45.44 -25.41
C THR A 430 -5.73 46.95 -25.24
N THR A 431 -5.20 47.44 -24.10
CA THR A 431 -5.03 48.86 -23.81
C THR A 431 -3.95 49.50 -24.69
N THR A 432 -3.94 50.84 -24.82
CA THR A 432 -2.93 51.56 -25.62
C THR A 432 -1.50 51.26 -25.16
N ARG A 433 -1.29 51.19 -23.85
CA ARG A 433 0.00 50.85 -23.24
C ARG A 433 0.35 49.37 -23.44
N GLY A 434 -0.62 48.47 -23.27
CA GLY A 434 -0.45 47.03 -23.49
C GLY A 434 -0.11 46.68 -24.94
N ARG A 435 -0.76 47.31 -25.92
CA ARG A 435 -0.42 47.14 -27.35
C ARG A 435 1.01 47.58 -27.67
N LYS A 436 1.46 48.68 -27.06
CA LYS A 436 2.85 49.14 -27.19
C LYS A 436 3.82 48.15 -26.55
N PHE A 437 3.48 47.63 -25.37
CA PHE A 437 4.26 46.57 -24.71
C PHE A 437 4.35 45.31 -25.58
N LEU A 438 3.23 44.83 -26.13
CA LEU A 438 3.20 43.65 -27.00
C LEU A 438 4.05 43.85 -28.25
N HIS A 439 3.93 45.03 -28.89
CA HIS A 439 4.76 45.37 -30.04
C HIS A 439 6.25 45.42 -29.69
N ASP A 440 6.61 45.99 -28.53
CA ASP A 440 8.00 46.00 -28.04
C ASP A 440 8.52 44.57 -27.78
N MET A 441 7.64 43.63 -27.44
CA MET A 441 7.95 42.22 -27.12
C MET A 441 8.00 41.29 -28.34
N MET A 442 7.58 41.76 -29.52
CA MET A 442 7.69 40.96 -30.74
C MET A 442 9.16 40.74 -31.12
N PRO A 443 9.56 39.51 -31.51
CA PRO A 443 10.88 39.24 -32.05
C PRO A 443 11.07 39.98 -33.36
N ILE A 444 12.16 40.75 -33.48
CA ILE A 444 12.53 41.46 -34.71
C ILE A 444 13.91 41.02 -35.19
N ARG A 445 14.22 41.26 -36.47
CA ARG A 445 15.52 40.89 -37.07
C ARG A 445 16.73 41.42 -36.30
N ARG A 446 16.60 42.59 -35.65
CA ARG A 446 17.66 43.17 -34.82
C ARG A 446 17.99 42.31 -33.60
N ASP A 447 17.02 41.63 -33.01
CA ASP A 447 17.24 40.79 -31.83
C ASP A 447 18.17 39.60 -32.17
N PHE A 448 18.01 39.02 -33.36
CA PHE A 448 18.90 37.97 -33.86
C PHE A 448 20.32 38.48 -34.13
N GLN A 449 20.45 39.68 -34.70
CA GLN A 449 21.77 40.32 -34.89
C GLN A 449 22.46 40.59 -33.55
N PHE A 450 21.69 41.02 -32.53
CA PHE A 450 22.20 41.22 -31.17
C PHE A 450 22.64 39.91 -30.52
N PHE A 451 21.88 38.82 -30.68
CA PHE A 451 22.26 37.49 -30.21
C PHE A 451 23.62 37.06 -30.78
N VAL A 452 23.77 37.09 -32.11
CA VAL A 452 25.02 36.69 -32.79
C VAL A 452 26.18 37.59 -32.35
N ARG A 453 25.97 38.91 -32.29
CA ARG A 453 27.03 39.85 -31.87
C ARG A 453 27.41 39.69 -30.40
N ARG A 454 26.45 39.38 -29.53
CA ARG A 454 26.71 39.09 -28.11
C ARG A 454 27.44 37.76 -27.94
N MET A 455 27.15 36.77 -28.76
CA MET A 455 27.93 35.52 -28.81
C MET A 455 29.38 35.80 -29.23
N LEU A 456 29.58 36.58 -30.31
CA LEU A 456 30.91 37.00 -30.75
C LEU A 456 31.65 37.83 -29.69
N HIS A 457 30.95 38.69 -28.94
CA HIS A 457 31.53 39.44 -27.82
C HIS A 457 31.94 38.52 -26.66
N ASN A 458 31.10 37.56 -26.29
CA ASN A 458 31.41 36.58 -25.25
C ASN A 458 32.61 35.68 -25.63
N LEU A 459 32.81 35.45 -26.93
CA LEU A 459 33.99 34.78 -27.49
C LEU A 459 35.22 35.70 -27.65
N GLY A 460 35.14 36.96 -27.21
CA GLY A 460 36.23 37.94 -27.29
C GLY A 460 36.46 38.55 -28.68
N LEU A 461 35.62 38.23 -29.66
CA LEU A 461 35.82 38.60 -31.08
C LEU A 461 35.26 40.00 -31.44
N ARG A 462 34.52 40.66 -30.53
CA ARG A 462 33.96 42.01 -30.73
C ARG A 462 33.86 42.79 -29.41
N PRO A 463 33.92 44.13 -29.42
CA PRO A 463 33.70 44.97 -28.23
C PRO A 463 32.23 44.98 -27.76
N LYS A 464 32.02 45.35 -26.48
CA LYS A 464 30.71 45.38 -25.83
C LYS A 464 29.82 46.45 -26.49
N MET A 465 28.61 46.07 -26.86
CA MET A 465 27.64 46.98 -27.49
C MET A 465 26.63 47.47 -26.45
N GLU A 466 26.28 48.76 -26.50
CA GLU A 466 25.21 49.32 -25.67
C GLU A 466 23.84 48.90 -26.24
N SER A 467 22.96 48.40 -25.37
CA SER A 467 21.59 48.04 -25.74
C SER A 467 20.74 49.30 -25.87
N ILE A 468 20.21 49.55 -27.08
CA ILE A 468 19.35 50.72 -27.38
C ILE A 468 17.86 50.36 -27.26
N GLN A 469 17.54 49.08 -27.03
CA GLN A 469 16.16 48.59 -26.95
C GLN A 469 15.64 48.55 -25.50
N ARG A 470 14.33 48.76 -25.34
CA ARG A 470 13.62 48.69 -24.05
C ARG A 470 13.65 47.28 -23.42
N PHE A 471 13.58 46.24 -24.25
CA PHE A 471 13.71 44.83 -23.86
C PHE A 471 14.76 44.15 -24.74
N ASN A 472 15.56 43.30 -24.12
CA ASN A 472 16.58 42.50 -24.79
C ASN A 472 16.00 41.18 -25.35
N TYR A 473 16.76 40.46 -26.17
CA TYR A 473 16.28 39.22 -26.81
C TYR A 473 15.98 38.09 -25.81
N VAL A 474 16.66 38.05 -24.65
CA VAL A 474 16.45 37.05 -23.60
C VAL A 474 15.10 37.30 -22.92
N GLU A 475 14.83 38.55 -22.51
CA GLU A 475 13.54 38.95 -21.91
C GLU A 475 12.36 38.64 -22.86
N LYS A 476 12.54 38.87 -24.17
CA LYS A 476 11.53 38.50 -25.18
C LYS A 476 11.32 37.00 -25.29
N ALA A 477 12.40 36.22 -25.32
CA ALA A 477 12.33 34.76 -25.39
C ALA A 477 11.66 34.17 -24.14
N GLU A 478 12.01 34.67 -22.96
CA GLU A 478 11.39 34.28 -21.68
C GLU A 478 9.88 34.58 -21.66
N TYR A 479 9.48 35.77 -22.13
CA TYR A 479 8.06 36.13 -22.21
C TYR A 479 7.26 35.17 -23.09
N TRP A 480 7.75 34.86 -24.30
CA TRP A 480 7.05 33.97 -25.23
C TRP A 480 7.08 32.51 -24.78
N ALA A 481 8.19 32.06 -24.17
CA ALA A 481 8.27 30.73 -23.56
C ALA A 481 7.24 30.57 -22.44
N LEU A 482 7.13 31.58 -21.57
CA LEU A 482 6.15 31.61 -20.48
C LEU A 482 4.72 31.67 -21.01
N ALA A 483 4.44 32.50 -22.02
CA ALA A 483 3.11 32.63 -22.62
C ALA A 483 2.63 31.31 -23.25
N TRP A 484 3.52 30.63 -24.01
CA TRP A 484 3.23 29.33 -24.58
C TRP A 484 3.04 28.25 -23.50
N GLY A 485 3.97 28.16 -22.54
CA GLY A 485 3.88 27.21 -21.43
C GLY A 485 2.59 27.39 -20.62
N THR A 486 2.19 28.64 -20.38
CA THR A 486 0.94 29.01 -19.72
C THR A 486 -0.28 28.48 -20.49
N ALA A 487 -0.32 28.66 -21.81
CA ALA A 487 -1.42 28.18 -22.63
C ALA A 487 -1.56 26.65 -22.57
N VAL A 488 -0.43 25.94 -22.70
CA VAL A 488 -0.41 24.47 -22.59
C VAL A 488 -0.86 24.02 -21.21
N MET A 489 -0.29 24.59 -20.14
CA MET A 489 -0.63 24.24 -18.75
C MET A 489 -2.10 24.47 -18.42
N ILE A 490 -2.69 25.58 -18.87
CA ILE A 490 -4.12 25.86 -18.66
C ILE A 490 -4.97 24.85 -19.44
N ALA A 491 -4.65 24.58 -20.71
CA ALA A 491 -5.39 23.63 -21.52
C ALA A 491 -5.36 22.22 -20.93
N THR A 492 -4.17 21.69 -20.62
CA THR A 492 -4.02 20.36 -20.03
C THR A 492 -4.60 20.29 -18.62
N GLY A 493 -4.44 21.36 -17.82
CA GLY A 493 -4.98 21.44 -16.47
C GLY A 493 -6.52 21.43 -16.45
N LEU A 494 -7.17 22.16 -17.37
CA LEU A 494 -8.62 22.15 -17.50
C LEU A 494 -9.15 20.79 -17.97
N MET A 495 -8.45 20.10 -18.88
CA MET A 495 -8.80 18.73 -19.29
C MET A 495 -8.78 17.76 -18.11
N LEU A 496 -7.78 17.86 -17.23
CA LEU A 496 -7.68 17.03 -16.02
C LEU A 496 -8.65 17.46 -14.91
N TRP A 497 -9.02 18.74 -14.84
CA TRP A 497 -10.00 19.22 -13.86
C TRP A 497 -11.41 18.76 -14.24
N PHE A 498 -11.76 18.80 -15.52
CA PHE A 498 -13.05 18.37 -16.05
C PHE A 498 -12.95 17.00 -16.73
N ASP A 499 -12.24 16.07 -16.09
CA ASP A 499 -12.03 14.70 -16.57
C ASP A 499 -13.33 14.00 -17.00
N ASN A 500 -14.42 14.21 -16.29
CA ASN A 500 -15.76 13.69 -16.61
C ASN A 500 -16.28 14.08 -18.01
N TRP A 501 -15.76 15.15 -18.63
CA TRP A 501 -16.14 15.60 -19.97
C TRP A 501 -15.12 15.22 -21.04
N PHE A 502 -13.85 15.06 -20.68
CA PHE A 502 -12.75 14.85 -21.62
C PHE A 502 -12.21 13.41 -21.67
N ILE A 503 -12.45 12.60 -20.64
CA ILE A 503 -12.02 11.18 -20.53
C ILE A 503 -13.22 10.24 -20.81
N GLN A 504 -14.20 10.69 -21.60
CA GLN A 504 -15.25 9.82 -22.14
C GLN A 504 -14.72 9.01 -23.34
#